data_AF-G8SL19-F1
#
_entry.id   AF-G8SL19-F1
#
_cell.length_a   1.000
_cell.length_b   1.000
_cell.length_c   1.000
_cell.angle_alpha   90.00
_cell.angle_beta   90.00
_cell.angle_gamma   90.00
#
_symmetry.space_group_name_H-M   'P 1'
#
loop_
_entity.id
_entity.type
_entity.pdbx_description
1 polymer ?
#
loop_
_entity_poly.entity_id
_entity_poly.type
_entity_poly.pdbx_seq_one_letter_code
_entity_poly.pdbx_strand_id
1 'polypeptide(L)'
;MERGPRGLLTRASLAAGLFAVTVVPGWTLGDLAERATGWPALDWLITCGWSGVVVAGYAPWTSYRARDGLAGAVPLYGWYLAGVLSWRVALLPFRDWEPRRDELWRARWLTGDLIGFWRADQAGARPVTSARSRAVARRTR
;
A
#
# COMPACT_ATOMS: atom_id res chain seq x y z
N MET A 1 -21.81 11.68 -1.87
CA MET A 1 -20.77 12.48 -1.21
C MET A 1 -19.41 12.00 -1.69
N GLU A 2 -18.85 12.65 -2.70
CA GLU A 2 -17.47 12.39 -3.12
C GLU A 2 -16.55 12.93 -2.03
N ARG A 3 -15.83 12.03 -1.34
CA ARG A 3 -14.82 12.43 -0.35
C ARG A 3 -13.62 12.99 -1.12
N GLY A 4 -13.28 14.26 -0.92
CA GLY A 4 -12.04 14.82 -1.44
C GLY A 4 -10.79 14.21 -0.78
N PRO A 5 -9.59 14.47 -1.33
CA PRO A 5 -8.33 14.04 -0.73
C PRO A 5 -8.18 14.58 0.70
N ARG A 6 -7.59 13.77 1.58
CA ARG A 6 -7.36 14.14 2.98
C ARG A 6 -6.45 15.37 3.05
N GLY A 7 -6.76 16.31 3.94
CA GLY A 7 -5.89 17.47 4.21
C GLY A 7 -4.50 17.04 4.67
N LEU A 8 -3.49 17.90 4.45
CA LEU A 8 -2.07 17.60 4.71
C LEU A 8 -1.83 17.13 6.15
N LEU A 9 -2.47 17.76 7.13
CA LEU A 9 -2.34 17.40 8.55
C LEU A 9 -2.86 15.99 8.84
N THR A 10 -4.05 15.65 8.34
CA THR A 10 -4.63 14.31 8.51
C THR A 10 -3.79 13.25 7.81
N ARG A 11 -3.24 13.56 6.63
CA ARG A 11 -2.32 12.68 5.91
C ARG A 11 -1.04 12.47 6.71
N ALA A 12 -0.43 13.54 7.22
CA ALA A 12 0.79 13.47 8.00
C ALA A 12 0.60 12.69 9.32
N SER A 13 -0.50 12.92 10.04
CA SER A 13 -0.80 12.21 11.28
C SER A 13 -1.04 10.72 11.03
N LEU A 14 -1.78 10.36 9.97
CA LEU A 14 -1.99 8.96 9.60
C LEU A 14 -0.68 8.30 9.17
N ALA A 15 0.13 8.98 8.35
CA ALA A 15 1.41 8.45 7.90
C ALA A 15 2.37 8.23 9.07
N ALA A 16 2.45 9.19 10.01
CA ALA A 16 3.26 9.06 11.22
C ALA A 16 2.78 7.91 12.11
N GLY A 17 1.46 7.78 12.30
CA GLY A 17 0.88 6.68 13.06
C GLY A 17 1.15 5.31 12.43
N LEU A 18 0.97 5.19 11.11
CA LEU A 18 1.31 3.97 10.38
C LEU A 18 2.80 3.64 10.50
N PHE A 19 3.67 4.64 10.32
CA PHE A 19 5.10 4.46 10.46
C PHE A 19 5.47 3.96 11.87
N ALA A 20 4.94 4.59 12.91
CA ALA A 20 5.19 4.17 14.30
C ALA A 20 4.71 2.74 14.55
N VAL A 21 3.51 2.38 14.10
CA VAL A 21 2.98 1.00 14.20
C VAL A 21 3.83 0.00 13.43
N THR A 22 4.47 0.42 12.34
CA THR A 22 5.35 -0.46 11.58
C THR A 22 6.75 -0.62 12.17
N VAL A 23 7.27 0.38 12.88
CA VAL A 23 8.67 0.37 13.35
C VAL A 23 8.80 -0.06 14.81
N VAL A 24 7.93 0.47 15.68
CA VAL A 24 8.02 0.24 17.14
C VAL A 24 7.96 -1.24 17.51
N PRO A 25 7.08 -2.08 16.93
CA PRO A 25 7.06 -3.50 17.27
C PRO A 25 8.38 -4.21 16.99
N GLY A 26 9.05 -3.88 15.87
CA GLY A 26 10.36 -4.43 15.53
C GLY A 26 11.41 -4.15 16.61
N TRP A 27 11.50 -2.89 17.05
CA TRP A 27 12.40 -2.50 18.15
C TRP A 27 12.05 -3.19 19.47
N THR A 28 10.76 -3.26 19.82
CA THR A 28 10.36 -3.89 21.08
C THR A 28 10.66 -5.39 21.08
N LEU A 29 10.44 -6.08 19.97
CA LEU A 29 10.71 -7.52 19.84
C LEU A 29 12.21 -7.80 19.83
N GLY A 30 12.99 -6.95 19.16
CA GLY A 30 14.44 -7.07 19.11
C GLY A 30 15.09 -6.87 20.48
N ASP A 31 14.74 -5.79 21.19
CA ASP A 31 15.22 -5.49 22.55
C ASP A 31 14.80 -6.58 23.55
N LEU A 32 13.56 -7.11 23.45
CA LEU A 32 13.12 -8.24 24.27
C LEU A 32 13.95 -9.50 24.01
N ALA A 33 14.27 -9.79 22.75
CA ALA A 33 15.06 -10.96 22.40
C ALA A 33 16.51 -10.84 22.85
N GLU A 34 17.12 -9.67 22.68
CA GLU A 34 18.46 -9.38 23.21
C GLU A 34 18.49 -9.55 24.73
N ARG A 35 17.54 -8.96 25.46
CA ARG A 35 17.49 -9.10 26.92
C ARG A 35 17.28 -10.53 27.39
N ALA A 36 16.51 -11.33 26.64
CA ALA A 36 16.25 -12.72 26.98
C ALA A 36 17.43 -13.65 26.70
N THR A 37 18.24 -13.34 25.68
CA THR A 37 19.31 -14.23 25.20
C THR A 37 20.72 -13.74 25.51
N GLY A 38 20.88 -12.45 25.82
CA GLY A 38 22.17 -11.78 25.94
C GLY A 38 22.91 -11.61 24.61
N TRP A 39 22.25 -11.82 23.46
CA TRP A 39 22.90 -11.76 22.14
C TRP A 39 22.44 -10.52 21.34
N PRO A 40 23.28 -9.46 21.24
CA PRO A 40 22.90 -8.21 20.57
C PRO A 40 22.59 -8.36 19.08
N ALA A 41 23.11 -9.41 18.43
CA ALA A 41 22.82 -9.66 17.02
C ALA A 41 21.34 -10.04 16.79
N LEU A 42 20.65 -10.59 17.79
CA LEU A 42 19.22 -10.93 17.66
C LEU A 42 18.33 -9.71 17.54
N ASP A 43 18.65 -8.61 18.25
CA ASP A 43 17.93 -7.34 18.08
C ASP A 43 17.99 -6.88 16.62
N TRP A 44 19.20 -6.83 16.06
CA TRP A 44 19.41 -6.46 14.67
C TRP A 44 18.71 -7.40 13.68
N LEU A 45 18.78 -8.71 13.89
CA LEU A 45 18.12 -9.68 13.01
C LEU A 45 16.60 -9.54 13.04
N ILE A 46 16.02 -9.35 14.22
CA ILE A 46 14.58 -9.17 14.40
C ILE A 46 14.13 -7.84 13.82
N THR A 47 14.83 -6.74 14.10
CA THR A 47 14.52 -5.41 13.58
C THR A 47 14.59 -5.39 12.05
N CYS A 48 15.64 -5.97 11.46
CA CYS A 48 15.80 -6.09 10.01
C CYS A 48 14.72 -6.99 9.39
N GLY A 49 14.49 -8.18 9.95
CA GLY A 49 13.48 -9.11 9.47
C GLY A 49 12.07 -8.52 9.53
N TRP A 50 11.73 -7.85 10.64
CA TRP A 50 10.46 -7.16 10.82
C TRP A 50 10.25 -6.05 9.78
N SER A 51 11.28 -5.21 9.56
CA SER A 51 11.25 -4.18 8.53
C SER A 51 11.00 -4.77 7.13
N GLY A 52 11.66 -5.89 6.80
CA GLY A 52 11.44 -6.59 5.53
C GLY A 52 10.00 -7.11 5.37
N VAL A 53 9.42 -7.69 6.43
CA VAL A 53 8.04 -8.19 6.46
C VAL A 53 7.04 -7.04 6.28
N VAL A 54 7.23 -5.94 7.00
CA VAL A 54 6.40 -4.73 6.85
C VAL A 54 6.42 -4.24 5.41
N VAL A 55 7.61 -4.06 4.83
CA VAL A 55 7.76 -3.58 3.45
C VAL A 55 7.08 -4.54 2.49
N ALA A 56 7.26 -5.85 2.64
CA ALA A 56 6.60 -6.86 1.81
C ALA A 56 5.07 -6.79 1.88
N GLY A 57 4.50 -6.51 3.06
CA GLY A 57 3.06 -6.40 3.28
C GLY A 57 2.44 -5.11 2.76
N TYR A 58 3.14 -3.98 2.93
CA TYR A 58 2.67 -2.66 2.48
C TYR A 58 2.89 -2.43 0.98
N ALA A 59 3.94 -3.03 0.41
CA ALA A 59 4.33 -2.83 -0.98
C ALA A 59 3.18 -3.04 -2.00
N PRO A 60 2.37 -4.12 -1.93
CA PRO A 60 1.26 -4.33 -2.88
C PRO A 60 0.23 -3.21 -2.91
N TRP A 61 0.06 -2.47 -1.82
CA TRP A 61 -0.96 -1.42 -1.67
C TRP A 61 -0.51 -0.09 -2.28
N THR A 62 0.79 0.08 -2.45
CA THR A 62 1.46 1.32 -2.83
C THR A 62 2.14 1.21 -4.20
N SER A 63 1.80 0.17 -4.96
CA SER A 63 2.39 -0.12 -6.27
C SER A 63 3.89 -0.47 -6.18
N TYR A 64 4.34 -1.14 -5.10
CA TYR A 64 5.63 -1.85 -4.96
C TYR A 64 5.50 -3.38 -4.89
N ARG A 65 6.49 -4.15 -5.34
CA ARG A 65 6.37 -5.61 -5.35
C ARG A 65 6.66 -6.15 -3.95
N ALA A 66 5.97 -7.21 -3.54
CA ALA A 66 6.24 -7.87 -2.24
C ALA A 66 7.71 -8.34 -2.12
N ARG A 67 8.34 -8.69 -3.25
CA ARG A 67 9.78 -9.03 -3.32
C ARG A 67 10.72 -7.90 -2.87
N ASP A 68 10.24 -6.66 -2.89
CA ASP A 68 11.00 -5.50 -2.44
C ASP A 68 11.17 -5.52 -0.89
N GLY A 69 10.47 -6.43 -0.19
CA GLY A 69 10.68 -6.73 1.23
C GLY A 69 12.11 -7.18 1.55
N LEU A 70 12.82 -7.81 0.62
CA LEU A 70 14.26 -8.12 0.80
C LEU A 70 15.08 -6.84 0.92
N ALA A 71 14.77 -5.83 0.10
CA ALA A 71 15.42 -4.53 0.24
C ALA A 71 14.98 -3.85 1.55
N GLY A 72 13.72 -4.04 1.95
CA GLY A 72 13.21 -3.60 3.26
C GLY A 72 13.92 -4.19 4.48
N ALA A 73 14.64 -5.31 4.33
CA ALA A 73 15.42 -5.89 5.42
C ALA A 73 16.76 -5.16 5.66
N VAL A 74 17.20 -4.29 4.75
CA VAL A 74 18.34 -3.41 4.98
C VAL A 74 17.87 -2.30 5.93
N PRO A 75 18.44 -2.12 7.14
CA PRO A 75 17.78 -1.39 8.21
C PRO A 75 17.43 0.07 7.86
N LEU A 76 18.41 0.88 7.45
CA LEU A 76 18.16 2.28 7.08
C LEU A 76 17.26 2.42 5.84
N TYR A 77 17.45 1.55 4.86
CA TYR A 77 16.64 1.57 3.64
C TYR A 77 15.21 1.09 3.91
N GLY A 78 15.04 0.14 4.83
CA GLY A 78 13.77 -0.38 5.30
C GLY A 78 12.96 0.67 6.05
N TRP A 79 13.59 1.46 6.91
CA TRP A 79 12.92 2.61 7.56
C TRP A 79 12.51 3.67 6.54
N TYR A 80 13.37 3.97 5.57
CA TYR A 80 13.02 4.87 4.47
C TYR A 80 11.80 4.34 3.69
N LEU A 81 11.81 3.07 3.30
CA LEU A 81 10.70 2.43 2.59
C LEU A 81 9.44 2.41 3.45
N ALA A 82 9.50 2.04 4.73
CA ALA A 82 8.36 2.07 5.64
C ALA A 82 7.74 3.47 5.73
N GLY A 83 8.56 4.53 5.78
CA GLY A 83 8.10 5.92 5.75
C GLY A 83 7.38 6.28 4.45
N VAL A 84 8.00 5.99 3.30
CA VAL A 84 7.41 6.21 1.97
C VAL A 84 6.10 5.43 1.81
N LEU A 85 6.07 4.17 2.22
CA LEU A 85 4.91 3.30 2.11
C LEU A 85 3.78 3.76 3.03
N SER A 86 4.08 4.17 4.26
CA SER A 86 3.11 4.73 5.21
C SER A 86 2.49 6.01 4.67
N TRP A 87 3.30 6.89 4.09
CA TRP A 87 2.86 8.12 3.43
C TRP A 87 1.93 7.84 2.24
N ARG A 88 2.25 6.82 1.44
CA ARG A 88 1.39 6.38 0.32
C ARG A 88 0.08 5.77 0.82
N VAL A 89 0.12 4.87 1.81
CA VAL A 89 -1.09 4.25 2.36
C VAL A 89 -2.02 5.28 3.00
N ALA A 90 -1.48 6.31 3.65
CA ALA A 90 -2.24 7.40 4.25
C ALA A 90 -3.06 8.22 3.22
N LEU A 91 -2.74 8.13 1.93
CA LEU A 91 -3.42 8.84 0.86
C LEU A 91 -4.54 8.02 0.19
N LEU A 92 -4.54 6.69 0.37
CA LEU A 92 -5.52 5.82 -0.25
C LEU A 92 -6.97 6.25 0.09
N PRO A 93 -7.90 6.25 -0.89
CA PRO A 93 -7.76 5.68 -2.24
C PRO A 93 -7.18 6.63 -3.32
N PHE A 94 -6.86 7.88 -2.97
CA PHE A 94 -6.30 8.88 -3.89
C PHE A 94 -4.78 8.76 -3.92
N ARG A 95 -4.20 8.49 -5.07
CA ARG A 95 -2.76 8.28 -5.24
C ARG A 95 -2.18 9.42 -6.05
N ASP A 96 -1.14 10.08 -5.53
CA ASP A 96 -0.35 11.09 -6.24
C ASP A 96 0.82 10.48 -7.04
N TRP A 97 0.97 9.15 -7.02
CA TRP A 97 1.96 8.41 -7.81
C TRP A 97 1.30 7.58 -8.92
N GLU A 98 2.06 7.34 -9.99
CA GLU A 98 1.62 6.51 -11.11
C GLU A 98 1.50 5.02 -10.68
N PRO A 99 0.34 4.38 -10.93
CA PRO A 99 0.17 2.94 -10.79
C PRO A 99 1.14 2.19 -11.71
N ARG A 100 1.52 0.98 -11.32
CA ARG A 100 2.34 0.16 -12.23
C ARG A 100 1.58 -0.20 -13.50
N ARG A 101 2.32 -0.53 -14.56
CA ARG A 101 1.76 -0.99 -15.85
C ARG A 101 0.75 -2.13 -15.71
N ASP A 102 0.99 -3.07 -14.80
CA ASP A 102 0.09 -4.19 -14.48
C ASP A 102 -1.15 -3.80 -13.64
N GLU A 103 -1.14 -2.61 -13.05
CA GLU A 103 -2.26 -2.05 -12.27
C GLU A 103 -3.07 -1.01 -13.07
N LEU A 104 -2.54 -0.50 -14.19
CA LEU A 104 -3.19 0.53 -15.02
C LEU A 104 -4.61 0.15 -15.46
N TRP A 105 -4.88 -1.14 -15.72
CA TRP A 105 -6.23 -1.60 -16.09
C TRP A 105 -7.27 -1.48 -14.97
N ARG A 106 -6.83 -1.37 -13.70
CA ARG A 106 -7.69 -1.15 -12.51
C ARG A 106 -7.64 0.29 -12.01
N ALA A 107 -6.66 1.07 -12.45
CA ALA A 107 -6.51 2.44 -12.00
C ALA A 107 -7.33 3.38 -12.87
N ARG A 108 -7.97 4.36 -12.24
CA ARG A 108 -8.69 5.42 -12.95
C ARG A 108 -7.94 6.72 -12.78
N TRP A 109 -7.59 7.36 -13.89
CA TRP A 109 -7.12 8.73 -13.87
C TRP A 109 -8.31 9.65 -13.55
N LEU A 110 -8.17 10.48 -12.52
CA LEU A 110 -9.21 11.42 -12.13
C LEU A 110 -9.09 12.72 -12.93
N THR A 111 -10.23 13.28 -13.31
CA THR A 111 -10.35 14.55 -14.06
C THR A 111 -11.10 15.61 -13.23
N GLY A 112 -11.12 16.86 -13.69
CA GLY A 112 -11.75 17.98 -12.97
C GLY A 112 -10.89 18.48 -11.81
N ASP A 113 -11.51 18.74 -10.65
CA ASP A 113 -10.83 19.28 -9.45
C ASP A 113 -9.79 18.33 -8.83
N LEU A 114 -9.75 17.07 -9.28
CA LEU A 114 -8.82 16.03 -8.82
C LEU A 114 -7.79 15.63 -9.89
N ILE A 115 -7.56 16.49 -10.89
CA ILE A 115 -6.52 16.29 -11.90
C ILE A 115 -5.16 16.03 -11.23
N GLY A 116 -4.43 15.03 -11.71
CA GLY A 116 -3.15 14.61 -11.14
C GLY A 116 -3.22 13.45 -10.15
N PHE A 117 -4.43 13.06 -9.69
CA PHE A 117 -4.61 11.89 -8.83
C PHE A 117 -5.07 10.65 -9.60
N TRP A 118 -4.49 9.51 -9.25
CA TRP A 118 -4.98 8.19 -9.61
C TRP A 118 -5.89 7.64 -8.52
N ARG A 119 -7.04 7.07 -8.88
CA ARG A 119 -7.87 6.30 -7.95
C ARG A 119 -7.57 4.83 -8.14
N ALA A 120 -7.21 4.16 -7.05
CA ALA A 120 -7.26 2.72 -7.00
C ALA A 120 -8.71 2.30 -6.77
N ASP A 121 -9.41 1.88 -7.83
CA ASP A 121 -10.60 1.07 -7.64
C ASP A 121 -10.13 -0.26 -7.06
N GLN A 122 -10.20 -0.40 -5.74
CA GLN A 122 -10.28 -1.70 -5.10
C GLN A 122 -11.52 -2.35 -5.71
N ALA A 123 -11.30 -3.25 -6.66
CA ALA A 123 -12.36 -4.03 -7.26
C ALA A 123 -13.06 -4.82 -6.15
N GLY A 124 -14.12 -4.25 -5.57
CA GLY A 124 -15.32 -5.06 -5.41
C GLY A 124 -15.59 -5.60 -6.80
N ALA A 125 -15.35 -6.90 -6.98
CA ALA A 125 -15.61 -7.61 -8.21
C ALA A 125 -17.05 -7.28 -8.63
N ARG A 126 -17.23 -6.30 -9.51
CA ARG A 126 -18.48 -6.16 -10.22
C ARG A 126 -18.48 -7.36 -11.15
N PRO A 127 -19.38 -8.35 -10.99
CA PRO A 127 -19.51 -9.37 -11.99
C PRO A 127 -19.83 -8.63 -13.28
N VAL A 128 -18.92 -8.68 -14.24
CA VAL A 128 -19.21 -8.26 -15.60
C VAL A 128 -20.17 -9.32 -16.12
N THR A 129 -21.46 -9.15 -15.81
CA THR A 129 -22.50 -9.94 -16.44
C THR A 129 -22.50 -9.46 -17.88
N SER A 130 -21.86 -10.23 -18.76
CA SER A 130 -22.03 -10.07 -20.19
C SER A 130 -23.49 -10.40 -20.50
N ALA A 131 -24.35 -9.40 -20.44
CA ALA A 131 -25.70 -9.52 -20.95
C ALA A 131 -25.58 -9.66 -22.48
N ARG A 132 -25.38 -10.90 -22.93
CA ARG A 132 -25.63 -11.30 -24.32
C ARG A 132 -27.13 -11.13 -24.53
N SER A 133 -27.55 -9.93 -24.92
CA SER A 133 -28.89 -9.72 -25.46
C SER A 133 -29.00 -10.58 -26.72
N ARG A 134 -29.80 -11.64 -26.65
CA ARG A 134 -30.09 -12.50 -27.78
C ARG A 134 -30.83 -11.63 -28.80
N ALA A 135 -30.23 -11.38 -29.95
CA ALA A 135 -30.88 -10.63 -31.02
C ALA A 135 -32.21 -11.30 -31.37
N VAL A 136 -33.32 -10.66 -31.00
CA VAL A 136 -34.66 -11.08 -31.40
C VAL A 136 -34.79 -10.77 -32.88
N ALA A 137 -34.56 -11.78 -33.71
CA ALA A 137 -34.79 -11.71 -35.14
C ALA A 137 -36.30 -11.52 -35.39
N ARG A 138 -36.69 -10.29 -35.72
CA ARG A 138 -38.05 -9.96 -36.17
C ARG A 138 -38.21 -10.49 -37.59
N ARG A 139 -38.84 -11.66 -37.76
CA ARG A 139 -39.35 -12.11 -39.06
C ARG A 139 -40.50 -11.19 -39.48
N THR A 140 -40.28 -10.38 -40.50
CA THR A 140 -41.35 -9.78 -41.30
C THR A 140 -41.92 -10.87 -42.21
N ARG A 141 -43.24 -11.06 -42.14
CA ARG A 141 -44.03 -11.80 -43.13
C ARG A 141 -44.42 -10.87 -44.26
#